data_AF-A0A7X7I549-F1
#
_entry.id   AF-A0A7X7I549-F1
#
_cell.length_a   1.000
_cell.length_b   1.000
_cell.length_c   1.000
_cell.angle_alpha   90.00
_cell.angle_beta   90.00
_cell.angle_gamma   90.00
#
_symmetry.space_group_name_H-M   'P 1'
#
loop_
_entity.id
_entity.type
_entity.pdbx_description
1 polymer ?
#
loop_
_entity_poly.entity_id
_entity_poly.type
_entity_poly.pdbx_seq_one_letter_code
_entity_poly.pdbx_strand_id
1 'polypeptide(L)'
;MNSIHSIPIRILVTGSRGKSSLVRLLSAALVSFGLNVRGRITGVLPRELLPGDGILSPLKETLLLRSGPASVEEMRWWLSTLPRGTDAVVMENSAVAPELQALAFRWL
;
A
#
# COMPACT_ATOMS: atom_id res chain seq x y z
N MET A 1 -5.00 14.27 -11.43
CA MET A 1 -4.71 12.82 -11.33
C MET A 1 -3.20 12.63 -11.37
N ASN A 2 -2.59 12.08 -10.32
CA ASN A 2 -1.20 11.66 -10.39
C ASN A 2 -1.15 10.32 -11.12
N SER A 3 -0.22 10.17 -12.07
CA SER A 3 0.01 8.89 -12.72
C SER A 3 0.78 7.99 -11.76
N ILE A 4 0.26 6.83 -11.42
CA ILE A 4 0.99 5.81 -10.63
C ILE A 4 2.37 5.50 -11.23
N HIS A 5 2.51 5.66 -12.55
CA HIS A 5 3.76 5.48 -13.28
C HIS A 5 4.83 6.55 -12.98
N SER A 6 4.48 7.68 -12.33
CA SER A 6 5.47 8.64 -11.85
C SER A 6 6.10 8.23 -10.53
N ILE A 7 5.57 7.20 -9.85
CA ILE A 7 6.13 6.68 -8.60
C ILE A 7 7.23 5.68 -8.95
N PRO A 8 8.51 5.94 -8.60
CA PRO A 8 9.63 5.12 -9.05
C PRO A 8 9.62 3.72 -8.43
N ILE A 9 9.28 3.60 -7.15
CA ILE A 9 9.26 2.32 -6.43
C ILE A 9 7.83 1.85 -6.23
N ARG A 10 7.48 0.70 -6.81
CA ARG A 10 6.14 0.11 -6.74
C ARG A 10 6.23 -1.35 -6.36
N ILE A 11 5.77 -1.69 -5.15
CA ILE A 11 5.88 -3.05 -4.60
C ILE A 11 4.49 -3.60 -4.31
N LEU A 12 4.16 -4.72 -4.97
CA LEU A 12 2.99 -5.53 -4.64
C LEU A 12 3.41 -6.72 -3.78
N VAL A 13 2.81 -6.85 -2.60
CA VAL A 13 3.03 -7.98 -1.69
C VAL A 13 1.90 -8.98 -1.85
N THR A 14 2.22 -10.17 -2.35
CA THR A 14 1.28 -11.30 -2.50
C THR A 14 1.67 -12.48 -1.58
N GLY A 15 0.75 -13.43 -1.38
CA GLY A 15 0.93 -14.61 -0.56
C GLY A 15 -0.27 -14.95 0.33
N SER A 16 -0.27 -16.14 0.91
CA SER A 16 -1.36 -16.60 1.79
C SER A 16 -1.28 -16.04 3.21
N ARG A 17 -0.06 -15.81 3.72
CA ARG A 17 0.22 -15.36 5.11
C ARG A 17 1.32 -14.31 5.14
N GLY A 18 1.35 -13.49 6.20
CA GLY A 18 2.44 -12.55 6.47
C GLY A 18 2.49 -11.28 5.62
N LYS A 19 1.60 -11.11 4.62
CA LYS A 19 1.59 -9.94 3.73
C LYS A 19 1.56 -8.61 4.48
N SER A 20 0.63 -8.44 5.42
CA SER A 20 0.51 -7.18 6.18
C SER A 20 1.74 -6.86 7.03
N SER A 21 2.43 -7.88 7.55
CA SER A 21 3.69 -7.70 8.28
C SER A 21 4.80 -7.27 7.33
N LEU A 22 4.88 -7.90 6.15
CA LEU A 22 5.88 -7.56 5.15
C LEU A 22 5.69 -6.14 4.60
N VAL A 23 4.45 -5.72 4.36
CA VAL A 23 4.14 -4.34 3.96
C VAL A 23 4.60 -3.33 5.00
N ARG A 24 4.43 -3.61 6.30
CA ARG A 24 4.94 -2.76 7.38
C ARG A 24 6.45 -2.68 7.39
N LEU A 25 7.14 -3.83 7.32
CA LEU A 25 8.60 -3.88 7.35
C LEU A 25 9.22 -3.16 6.15
N LEU A 26 8.70 -3.42 4.94
CA LEU A 26 9.15 -2.76 3.71
C LEU A 26 8.88 -1.25 3.75
N SER A 27 7.68 -0.84 4.18
CA SER A 27 7.34 0.58 4.32
C SER A 27 8.26 1.28 5.33
N ALA A 28 8.48 0.67 6.50
CA ALA A 28 9.34 1.24 7.53
C ALA A 28 10.79 1.37 7.05
N ALA A 29 11.33 0.34 6.41
CA ALA A 29 12.68 0.38 5.85
C ALA A 29 12.84 1.51 4.83
N LEU A 30 11.90 1.64 3.88
CA LEU A 30 11.93 2.70 2.87
C LEU A 30 11.80 4.10 3.50
N VAL A 31 10.94 4.28 4.51
CA VAL A 31 10.85 5.56 5.24
C VAL A 31 12.15 5.87 5.98
N SER A 32 12.82 4.87 6.58
CA SER A 32 14.12 5.06 7.23
C SER A 32 15.23 5.50 6.27
N PHE A 33 15.07 5.27 4.96
CA PHE A 33 15.94 5.82 3.92
C PHE A 33 15.54 7.24 3.45
N GLY A 34 14.57 7.87 4.11
CA GLY A 34 14.12 9.24 3.81
C GLY A 34 13.10 9.34 2.67
N LEU A 35 12.51 8.22 2.24
CA LEU A 35 11.52 8.21 1.15
C LEU A 35 10.11 8.56 1.67
N ASN A 36 9.35 9.31 0.87
CA ASN A 36 7.93 9.53 1.10
C ASN A 36 7.11 8.31 0.64
N VAL A 37 6.91 7.36 1.54
CA VAL A 37 6.26 6.07 1.25
C VAL A 37 4.75 6.13 1.49
N ARG A 38 3.98 5.39 0.69
CA ARG A 38 2.56 5.08 0.98
C ARG A 38 2.37 3.57 0.99
N GLY A 39 2.03 3.03 2.15
CA GLY A 39 1.74 1.62 2.34
C GLY A 39 0.24 1.36 2.42
N ARG A 40 -0.23 0.22 1.92
CA ARG A 40 -1.62 -0.24 2.14
C ARG A 40 -1.62 -1.68 2.58
N ILE A 41 -2.25 -1.92 3.73
CA ILE A 41 -2.56 -3.27 4.21
C ILE A 41 -4.05 -3.56 4.05
N THR A 42 -4.35 -4.80 3.75
CA THR A 42 -5.72 -5.29 3.59
C THR A 42 -6.19 -5.94 4.89
N GLY A 43 -7.45 -6.35 4.93
CA GLY A 43 -8.06 -7.00 6.10
C GLY A 43 -9.48 -6.50 6.37
N VAL A 44 -10.00 -6.90 7.54
CA VAL A 44 -11.33 -6.47 8.01
C VAL A 44 -11.41 -4.95 8.10
N LEU A 45 -10.37 -4.33 8.66
CA LEU A 45 -10.19 -2.87 8.71
C LEU A 45 -8.92 -2.51 7.94
N PRO A 46 -9.04 -2.05 6.68
CA PRO A 46 -7.88 -1.69 5.88
C PRO A 46 -7.20 -0.45 6.46
N ARG A 47 -5.88 -0.37 6.31
CA ARG A 47 -5.10 0.76 6.81
C ARG A 47 -4.13 1.26 5.75
N GLU A 48 -3.93 2.56 5.77
CA GLU A 48 -2.84 3.23 5.08
C GLU A 48 -1.67 3.42 6.05
N LEU A 49 -0.46 3.17 5.57
CA LEU A 49 0.79 3.46 6.24
C LEU A 49 1.42 4.67 5.56
N LEU A 50 1.86 5.63 6.37
CA LEU A 50 2.51 6.86 5.93
C LEU A 50 3.73 7.12 6.83
N PRO A 51 4.68 7.98 6.41
CA PRO A 51 5.82 8.35 7.25
C PRO A 51 5.33 8.86 8.59
N GLY A 52 5.92 8.36 9.66
CA GLY A 52 5.65 8.80 11.02
C GLY A 52 6.51 10.00 11.42
N ASP A 53 6.45 10.35 12.70
CA ASP A 53 6.98 11.62 13.22
C ASP A 53 8.49 11.56 13.54
N GLY A 54 9.15 10.41 13.38
CA GLY A 54 10.59 10.29 13.63
C GLY A 54 11.12 8.86 13.57
N ILE A 55 12.42 8.69 13.87
CA ILE A 55 13.14 7.41 13.72
C ILE A 55 12.55 6.28 14.59
N LEU A 56 12.14 6.59 15.82
CA LEU A 56 11.56 5.59 16.75
C LEU A 56 10.13 5.18 16.37
N SER A 57 9.45 6.00 15.57
CA SER A 57 8.08 5.77 15.08
C SER A 57 8.05 6.05 13.58
N PRO A 58 8.69 5.20 12.75
CA PRO A 58 8.91 5.49 11.33
C PRO A 58 7.62 5.46 10.51
N LEU A 59 6.55 4.85 11.04
CA LEU A 59 5.26 4.75 10.37
C LEU A 59 4.13 5.25 11.25
N LYS A 60 3.15 5.89 10.62
CA LYS A 60 1.83 6.16 11.15
C LYS A 60 0.81 5.33 10.39
N GLU A 61 -0.09 4.66 11.12
CA GLU A 61 -1.20 3.90 10.51
C GLU A 61 -2.50 4.70 10.62
N THR A 62 -3.21 4.88 9.50
CA THR A 62 -4.53 5.50 9.47
C THR A 62 -5.56 4.53 8.93
N LEU A 63 -6.75 4.50 9.53
CA LEU A 63 -7.83 3.63 9.08
C LEU A 63 -8.40 4.13 7.75
N LEU A 64 -8.56 3.24 6.78
CA LEU A 64 -9.20 3.54 5.51
C LEU A 64 -10.69 3.20 5.63
N LEU A 65 -11.54 4.22 5.64
CA LEU A 65 -12.98 4.03 5.71
C LEU A 65 -13.49 3.53 4.36
N ARG A 66 -14.27 2.43 4.40
CA ARG A 66 -14.93 1.86 3.23
C ARG A 66 -16.37 2.36 3.15
N SER A 67 -16.81 2.74 1.96
CA SER A 67 -18.22 3.03 1.68
C SER A 67 -19.02 1.80 1.24
N GLY A 68 -18.36 0.64 1.08
CA GLY A 68 -18.97 -0.59 0.56
C GLY A 68 -18.20 -1.86 0.96
N PRO A 69 -18.58 -3.02 0.42
CA PRO A 69 -17.94 -4.30 0.73
C PRO A 69 -16.50 -4.36 0.18
N ALA A 70 -15.68 -5.24 0.77
CA ALA A 70 -14.30 -5.43 0.36
C ALA A 70 -14.22 -5.85 -1.12
N SER A 71 -13.42 -5.13 -1.90
CA SER A 71 -13.24 -5.36 -3.33
C SER A 71 -11.78 -5.10 -3.76
N VAL A 72 -11.34 -5.77 -4.81
CA VAL A 72 -10.04 -5.49 -5.45
C VAL A 72 -9.99 -4.08 -6.04
N GLU A 73 -11.13 -3.50 -6.42
CA GLU A 73 -11.21 -2.12 -6.91
C GLU A 73 -10.84 -1.08 -5.85
N GLU A 74 -10.93 -1.41 -4.56
CA GLU A 74 -10.46 -0.50 -3.49
C GLU A 74 -8.95 -0.24 -3.58
N MET A 75 -8.17 -1.22 -4.06
CA MET A 75 -6.75 -1.03 -4.29
C MET A 75 -6.53 -0.03 -5.42
N ARG A 76 -7.25 -0.18 -6.53
CA ARG A 76 -7.17 0.74 -7.68
C ARG A 76 -7.62 2.15 -7.30
N TRP A 77 -8.71 2.28 -6.55
CA TRP A 77 -9.16 3.55 -6.00
C TRP A 77 -8.08 4.20 -5.13
N TRP A 78 -7.49 3.45 -4.20
CA TRP A 78 -6.46 4.01 -3.32
C TRP A 78 -5.18 4.45 -4.06
N LEU A 79 -4.77 3.71 -5.10
CA LEU A 79 -3.67 4.16 -5.97
C LEU A 79 -3.98 5.53 -6.61
N SER A 80 -5.25 5.82 -6.90
CA SER A 80 -5.67 7.12 -7.46
C SER A 80 -5.66 8.27 -6.45
N THR A 81 -5.68 7.97 -5.15
CA THR A 81 -5.68 8.97 -4.07
C THR A 81 -4.27 9.36 -3.60
N LEU A 82 -3.21 8.73 -4.15
CA LEU A 82 -1.84 8.95 -3.68
C LEU A 82 -1.37 10.40 -3.92
N PRO A 83 -0.76 11.04 -2.92
CA PRO A 83 -0.34 12.43 -3.01
C PRO A 83 0.83 12.61 -3.98
N ARG A 84 1.03 13.87 -4.43
CA ARG A 84 2.20 14.23 -5.23
C ARG A 84 3.47 14.05 -4.40
N GLY A 85 4.58 13.72 -5.08
CA GLY A 85 5.87 13.47 -4.43
C GLY A 85 5.91 12.17 -3.62
N THR A 86 5.03 11.21 -3.90
CA THR A 86 5.18 9.85 -3.36
C THR A 86 6.35 9.18 -4.07
N ASP A 87 7.35 8.74 -3.32
CA ASP A 87 8.54 8.09 -3.86
C ASP A 87 8.38 6.57 -3.97
N ALA A 88 7.60 5.98 -3.06
CA ALA A 88 7.38 4.54 -3.03
C ALA A 88 5.95 4.18 -2.63
N VAL A 89 5.41 3.14 -3.24
CA VAL A 89 4.16 2.51 -2.85
C VAL A 89 4.39 1.04 -2.50
N VAL A 90 3.83 0.59 -1.37
CA VAL A 90 3.91 -0.80 -0.91
C VAL A 90 2.50 -1.30 -0.59
N MET A 91 1.94 -2.18 -1.41
CA MET A 91 0.55 -2.58 -1.30
C MET A 91 0.42 -4.09 -1.11
N GLU A 92 -0.38 -4.50 -0.13
CA GLU A 92 -0.84 -5.88 0.01
C GLU A 92 -1.90 -6.20 -1.05
N ASN A 93 -1.77 -7.36 -1.69
CA ASN A 93 -2.75 -7.84 -2.65
C ASN A 93 -4.00 -8.40 -1.94
N SER A 94 -5.18 -7.86 -2.26
CA SER A 94 -6.47 -8.35 -1.76
C SER A 94 -7.03 -9.55 -2.55
N ALA A 95 -6.43 -9.93 -3.68
CA ALA A 95 -6.94 -11.02 -4.50
C ALA A 95 -6.87 -12.35 -3.74
N VAL A 96 -8.03 -13.01 -3.57
CA VAL A 96 -8.12 -14.37 -3.00
C VAL A 96 -8.13 -15.40 -4.13
N ALA A 97 -8.85 -15.13 -5.21
CA ALA A 97 -8.90 -15.98 -6.39
C ALA A 97 -7.52 -16.03 -7.09
N PRO A 98 -6.97 -17.22 -7.38
CA PRO A 98 -5.67 -17.37 -8.04
C PRO A 98 -5.54 -16.59 -9.35
N GLU A 99 -6.61 -16.54 -10.14
CA GLU A 99 -6.66 -15.90 -11.46
C GLU A 99 -6.53 -14.38 -11.35
N LEU A 100 -6.92 -13.81 -10.21
CA LEU A 100 -6.88 -12.37 -9.95
C LEU A 100 -5.55 -11.92 -9.32
N GLN A 101 -4.62 -12.83 -9.01
CA GLN A 101 -3.36 -12.50 -8.35
C GLN A 101 -2.54 -11.46 -9.11
N ALA A 102 -2.52 -11.55 -10.44
CA ALA A 102 -1.75 -10.64 -11.30
C ALA A 102 -2.46 -9.29 -11.55
N LEU A 103 -3.74 -9.15 -11.20
CA LEU A 103 -4.55 -7.98 -11.57
C LEU A 103 -3.96 -6.69 -10.99
N ALA A 104 -3.67 -6.67 -9.69
CA ALA A 104 -3.16 -5.49 -9.01
C ALA A 104 -1.78 -5.05 -9.53
N PHE A 105 -0.96 -6.00 -10.00
CA PHE A 105 0.35 -5.69 -10.58
C PHE A 105 0.21 -4.86 -11.87
N ARG A 106 -0.86 -5.06 -12.65
CA ARG A 106 -1.11 -4.29 -13.87
C ARG A 106 -1.48 -2.83 -13.62
N TRP A 107 -1.81 -2.46 -12.38
CA TRP A 107 -2.13 -1.08 -12.01
C TRP A 107 -0.93 -0.31 -11.48
N LEU A 108 0.18 -0.99 -11.17
CA LEU A 108 1.40 -0.36 -10.69
C LEU A 108 2.25 0.07 -11.88
#